data_AF-A0A1J3JMQ0-F1
#
_entry.id   AF-A0A1J3JMQ0-F1
#
_cell.length_a   1.000
_cell.length_b   1.000
_cell.length_c   1.000
_cell.angle_alpha   90.00
_cell.angle_beta   90.00
_cell.angle_gamma   90.00
#
_symmetry.space_group_name_H-M   'P 1'
#
loop_
_entity.id
_entity.type
_entity.pdbx_description
1 polymer ?
#
loop_
_entity_poly.entity_id
_entity_poly.type
_entity_poly.pdbx_seq_one_letter_code
_entity_poly.pdbx_strand_id
1 'polypeptide(L)'
;DAWAPMGPKGRVRDDAGKILTAYLKGRPAFEADDQSALIYLLLSHKDAWMEKVYVENQYYLHGFWEGLVDKYEEMVEKYHPGLGDERWPFVTHFVGCKPCGSYADYAVDRCFKSMERAFNFADNQVMEVYGFRHRGLLSTKVKRIRNETVSPLEFVDKFDIRRPHAETKP
;
A
#
# COMPACT_ATOMS: atom_id res chain seq x y z
N ASP A 1 -12.34 15.68 -16.78
CA ASP A 1 -11.83 16.55 -17.87
C ASP A 1 -10.53 17.25 -17.55
N ALA A 2 -10.41 18.05 -16.47
CA ALA A 2 -9.22 18.89 -16.22
C ALA A 2 -7.88 18.16 -16.02
N TRP A 3 -7.88 16.87 -15.65
CA TRP A 3 -6.65 16.08 -15.41
C TRP A 3 -6.12 15.38 -16.67
N ALA A 4 -7.01 14.95 -17.56
CA ALA A 4 -6.69 14.20 -18.78
C ALA A 4 -5.79 14.90 -19.83
N PRO A 5 -5.71 16.24 -19.97
CA PRO A 5 -5.04 16.88 -21.10
C PRO A 5 -3.54 16.57 -21.25
N MET A 6 -2.85 16.21 -20.16
CA MET A 6 -1.43 15.83 -20.19
C MET A 6 -1.20 14.34 -20.50
N GLY A 7 -2.28 13.56 -20.66
CA GLY A 7 -2.25 12.12 -20.84
C GLY A 7 -1.99 11.60 -22.27
N PRO A 8 -2.43 12.22 -23.38
CA PRO A 8 -2.29 11.63 -24.71
C PRO A 8 -0.83 11.34 -25.10
N LYS A 9 -0.54 10.09 -25.47
CA LYS A 9 0.82 9.62 -25.79
C LYS A 9 1.42 10.35 -26.99
N GLY A 10 2.74 10.53 -26.98
CA GLY A 10 3.50 11.22 -28.01
C GLY A 10 3.78 12.66 -27.60
N ARG A 11 3.84 13.57 -28.59
CA ARG A 11 4.28 14.95 -28.38
C ARG A 11 3.59 15.67 -27.22
N VAL A 12 2.28 15.44 -27.03
CA VAL A 12 1.51 16.05 -25.94
C VAL A 12 2.09 15.67 -24.57
N ARG A 13 2.27 14.37 -24.32
CA ARG A 13 2.81 13.87 -23.05
C ARG A 13 4.28 14.24 -22.86
N ASP A 14 5.07 14.25 -23.93
CA ASP A 14 6.49 14.62 -23.88
C ASP A 14 6.68 16.11 -23.53
N ASP A 15 5.91 16.98 -24.18
CA ASP A 15 5.97 18.43 -23.93
C ASP A 15 5.38 18.78 -22.56
N ALA A 16 4.29 18.12 -22.15
CA ALA A 16 3.77 18.23 -20.78
C ALA A 16 4.80 17.78 -19.73
N GLY A 17 5.56 16.72 -19.98
CA GLY A 17 6.62 16.25 -19.09
C GLY A 17 7.68 17.31 -18.81
N LYS A 18 8.05 18.11 -19.83
CA LYS A 18 8.99 19.24 -19.66
C LYS A 18 8.39 20.34 -18.78
N ILE A 19 7.11 20.68 -18.99
CA ILE A 19 6.38 21.66 -18.17
C ILE A 19 6.35 21.21 -16.71
N LEU A 20 5.99 19.95 -16.46
CA LEU A 20 5.92 19.38 -15.12
C LEU A 20 7.28 19.36 -14.44
N THR A 21 8.35 19.00 -15.15
CA THR A 21 9.73 19.00 -14.61
C THR A 21 10.20 20.41 -14.24
N ALA A 22 9.85 21.42 -15.05
CA ALA A 22 10.21 22.80 -14.77
C ALA A 22 9.42 23.40 -13.60
N TYR A 23 8.17 22.98 -13.41
CA TYR A 23 7.28 23.50 -12.37
C TYR A 23 7.42 22.79 -11.02
N LEU A 24 7.57 21.46 -11.03
CA LEU A 24 7.53 20.63 -9.83
C LEU A 24 8.93 20.37 -9.27
N LYS A 25 9.14 20.80 -8.02
CA LYS A 25 10.40 20.60 -7.31
C LYS A 25 10.72 19.12 -7.15
N GLY A 26 11.94 18.72 -7.56
CA GLY A 26 12.46 17.37 -7.36
C GLY A 26 11.92 16.32 -8.33
N ARG A 27 11.09 16.69 -9.31
CA ARG A 27 10.64 15.77 -10.36
C ARG A 27 11.78 15.52 -11.37
N PRO A 28 12.17 14.27 -11.66
CA PRO A 28 13.15 13.98 -12.71
C PRO A 28 12.57 14.25 -14.11
N ALA A 29 13.44 14.32 -15.12
CA ALA A 29 13.05 14.57 -16.51
C ALA A 29 12.57 13.26 -17.19
N PHE A 30 11.26 13.16 -17.41
CA PHE A 30 10.60 12.11 -18.18
C PHE A 30 9.21 12.58 -18.66
N GLU A 31 8.52 11.76 -19.48
CA GLU A 31 7.17 12.04 -19.98
C GLU A 31 6.19 12.39 -18.85
N ALA A 32 5.12 13.13 -19.14
CA ALA A 32 4.10 13.41 -18.13
C ALA A 32 3.49 12.13 -17.56
N ASP A 33 3.38 12.10 -16.23
CA ASP A 33 2.66 11.08 -15.45
C ASP A 33 1.45 11.71 -14.76
N ASP A 34 0.48 10.86 -14.44
CA ASP A 34 -0.78 11.24 -13.83
C ASP A 34 -0.59 11.84 -12.42
N GLN A 35 0.32 11.28 -11.60
CA GLN A 35 0.63 11.81 -10.27
C GLN A 35 1.14 13.26 -10.35
N SER A 36 2.12 13.54 -11.21
CA SER A 36 2.66 14.88 -11.43
C SER A 36 1.61 15.83 -12.03
N ALA A 37 0.80 15.36 -12.98
CA ALA A 37 -0.26 16.16 -13.57
C ALA A 37 -1.33 16.55 -12.53
N LEU A 38 -1.65 15.68 -11.57
CA LEU A 38 -2.58 15.99 -10.49
C LEU A 38 -2.00 17.05 -9.55
N ILE A 39 -0.74 16.90 -9.12
CA ILE A 39 -0.07 17.89 -8.27
C ILE A 39 -0.04 19.24 -8.97
N TYR A 40 0.32 19.27 -10.27
CA TYR A 40 0.30 20.48 -11.07
C TYR A 40 -1.10 21.12 -11.13
N LEU A 41 -2.15 20.34 -11.39
CA LEU A 41 -3.53 20.84 -11.44
C LEU A 41 -3.94 21.48 -10.11
N LEU A 42 -3.70 20.78 -9.00
CA LEU A 42 -4.06 21.24 -7.66
C LEU A 42 -3.29 22.52 -7.26
N LEU A 43 -2.02 22.65 -7.66
CA LEU A 43 -1.20 23.82 -7.36
C LEU A 43 -1.45 25.00 -8.31
N SER A 44 -1.79 24.75 -9.57
CA SER A 44 -2.02 25.82 -10.56
C SER A 44 -3.45 26.38 -10.51
N HIS A 45 -4.42 25.56 -10.09
CA HIS A 45 -5.84 25.92 -10.03
C HIS A 45 -6.41 25.72 -8.61
N LYS A 46 -5.66 26.19 -7.61
CA LYS A 46 -5.94 25.95 -6.18
C LYS A 46 -7.37 26.33 -5.79
N ASP A 47 -7.79 27.52 -6.20
CA ASP A 47 -9.09 28.09 -5.84
C ASP A 47 -10.27 27.29 -6.41
N ALA A 48 -10.05 26.52 -7.48
CA ALA A 48 -11.09 25.70 -8.10
C ALA A 48 -11.23 24.33 -7.43
N TRP A 49 -10.14 23.76 -6.92
CA TRP A 49 -10.10 22.33 -6.56
C TRP A 49 -9.73 22.04 -5.10
N MET A 50 -8.86 22.83 -4.49
CA MET A 50 -8.23 22.47 -3.21
C MET A 50 -9.24 22.38 -2.06
N GLU A 51 -10.29 23.18 -2.05
CA GLU A 51 -11.33 23.15 -1.00
C GLU A 51 -12.03 21.78 -0.91
N LYS A 52 -12.07 21.02 -2.02
CA LYS A 52 -12.73 19.71 -2.10
C LYS A 52 -11.77 18.55 -2.01
N VAL A 53 -10.47 18.81 -1.79
CA VAL A 53 -9.42 17.80 -1.76
C VAL A 53 -8.90 17.67 -0.34
N TYR A 54 -8.98 16.45 0.20
CA TYR A 54 -8.34 16.10 1.46
C TYR A 54 -7.03 15.38 1.19
N VAL A 55 -5.92 15.95 1.69
CA VAL A 55 -4.60 15.31 1.61
C VAL A 55 -4.38 14.51 2.88
N GLU A 56 -4.69 13.21 2.81
CA GLU A 56 -4.57 12.28 3.93
C GLU A 56 -3.11 12.07 4.37
N ASN A 57 -2.86 12.16 5.67
CA ASN A 57 -1.54 11.94 6.28
C ASN A 57 -1.58 11.25 7.65
N GLN A 58 -2.77 10.86 8.13
CA GLN A 58 -2.98 10.22 9.42
C GLN A 58 -2.76 8.70 9.37
N TYR A 59 -2.91 8.09 8.19
CA TYR A 59 -2.61 6.69 7.95
C TYR A 59 -2.02 6.50 6.54
N TYR A 60 -1.39 5.36 6.30
CA TYR A 60 -0.79 5.04 5.01
C TYR A 60 -1.84 4.60 3.99
N LEU A 61 -2.66 5.54 3.52
CA LEU A 61 -3.45 5.36 2.29
C LEU A 61 -2.53 5.09 1.08
N HIS A 62 -1.32 5.64 1.14
CA HIS A 62 -0.17 5.27 0.32
C HIS A 62 1.07 5.17 1.23
N GLY A 63 1.62 3.97 1.42
CA GLY A 63 2.83 3.76 2.20
C GLY A 63 4.02 3.39 1.33
N PHE A 64 5.10 4.19 1.39
CA PHE A 64 6.31 3.92 0.63
C PHE A 64 7.05 2.69 1.17
N TRP A 65 7.15 1.64 0.37
CA TRP A 65 7.58 0.31 0.82
C TRP A 65 8.94 0.28 1.51
N GLU A 66 9.95 1.04 1.05
CA GLU A 66 11.29 1.00 1.65
C GLU A 66 11.30 1.40 3.14
N GLY A 67 10.38 2.28 3.56
CA GLY A 67 10.27 2.70 4.96
C GLY A 67 9.49 1.72 5.86
N LEU A 68 8.88 0.69 5.26
CA LEU A 68 7.89 -0.17 5.91
C LEU A 68 8.32 -1.64 5.98
N VAL A 69 8.79 -2.21 4.87
CA VAL A 69 8.93 -3.67 4.73
C VAL A 69 9.93 -4.29 5.70
N ASP A 70 10.93 -3.53 6.14
CA ASP A 70 11.95 -3.99 7.08
C ASP A 70 11.49 -3.89 8.54
N LYS A 71 10.34 -3.26 8.80
CA LYS A 71 9.75 -3.09 10.14
C LYS A 71 8.64 -4.10 10.46
N TYR A 72 8.27 -4.97 9.53
CA TYR A 72 7.12 -5.87 9.73
C TYR A 72 7.25 -6.80 10.94
N GLU A 73 8.43 -7.32 11.22
CA GLU A 73 8.67 -8.15 12.41
C GLU A 73 8.47 -7.34 13.69
N GLU A 74 8.98 -6.10 13.74
CA GLU A 74 8.74 -5.18 14.86
C GLU A 74 7.25 -4.87 15.03
N MET A 75 6.53 -4.64 13.92
CA MET A 75 5.10 -4.35 13.93
C MET A 75 4.29 -5.52 14.50
N VAL A 76 4.65 -6.76 14.13
CA VAL A 76 4.04 -7.98 14.65
C VAL A 76 4.31 -8.16 16.14
N GLU A 77 5.48 -7.76 16.63
CA GLU A 77 5.85 -7.89 18.04
C GLU A 77 5.17 -6.83 18.92
N LYS A 78 5.11 -5.59 18.46
CA LYS A 78 4.73 -4.43 19.29
C LYS A 78 3.31 -3.94 19.08
N TYR A 79 2.72 -4.21 17.92
CA TYR A 79 1.46 -3.62 17.50
C TYR A 79 0.46 -4.69 17.01
N HIS A 80 -0.66 -4.23 16.46
CA HIS A 80 -1.73 -5.07 15.95
C HIS A 80 -2.38 -4.43 14.71
N PRO A 81 -3.05 -5.23 13.85
CA PRO A 81 -3.80 -4.70 12.71
C PRO A 81 -4.93 -3.75 13.13
N GLY A 82 -5.29 -2.83 12.25
CA GLY A 82 -6.36 -1.84 12.44
C GLY A 82 -5.89 -0.40 12.71
N LEU A 83 -4.58 -0.16 12.84
CA LEU A 83 -4.03 1.19 13.07
C LEU A 83 -3.86 1.99 11.76
N GLY A 84 -3.41 1.34 10.69
CA GLY A 84 -3.29 1.92 9.35
C GLY A 84 -2.05 2.79 9.11
N ASP A 85 -1.32 3.19 10.16
CA ASP A 85 -0.16 4.08 10.12
C ASP A 85 1.19 3.31 10.22
N GLU A 86 2.26 3.98 10.63
CA GLU A 86 3.61 3.40 10.82
C GLU A 86 3.70 2.23 11.80
N ARG A 87 2.69 2.05 12.64
CA ARG A 87 2.61 0.93 13.57
C ARG A 87 2.02 -0.31 12.90
N TRP A 88 1.15 -0.11 11.90
CA TRP A 88 0.62 -1.18 11.06
C TRP A 88 0.05 -0.60 9.75
N PRO A 89 0.83 -0.56 8.65
CA PRO A 89 0.47 0.21 7.46
C PRO A 89 -0.77 -0.35 6.78
N PHE A 90 -1.67 0.55 6.35
CA PHE A 90 -2.85 0.15 5.58
C PHE A 90 -2.46 -0.30 4.16
N VAL A 91 -1.64 0.47 3.46
CA VAL A 91 -1.10 0.13 2.13
C VAL A 91 0.41 0.16 2.13
N THR A 92 1.04 -0.90 1.64
CA THR A 92 2.45 -0.91 1.24
C THR A 92 2.54 -0.88 -0.28
N HIS A 93 2.96 0.26 -0.84
CA HIS A 93 3.03 0.48 -2.28
C HIS A 93 4.49 0.42 -2.79
N PHE A 94 4.73 -0.53 -3.71
CA PHE A 94 6.02 -0.82 -4.32
C PHE A 94 6.33 0.08 -5.53
N VAL A 95 6.28 1.39 -5.33
CA VAL A 95 6.67 2.37 -6.35
C VAL A 95 8.10 2.09 -6.85
N GLY A 96 8.30 2.10 -8.17
CA GLY A 96 9.59 1.87 -8.82
C GLY A 96 10.02 0.41 -9.00
N CYS A 97 9.35 -0.57 -8.40
CA CYS A 97 9.74 -1.99 -8.48
C CYS A 97 9.43 -2.68 -9.83
N LYS A 98 8.44 -2.16 -10.58
CA LYS A 98 8.08 -2.54 -11.97
C LYS A 98 8.27 -4.04 -12.31
N PRO A 99 7.64 -4.98 -11.57
CA PRO A 99 7.89 -6.42 -11.70
C PRO A 99 7.47 -7.02 -13.06
N CYS A 100 6.56 -6.34 -13.77
CA CYS A 100 6.12 -6.72 -15.12
C CYS A 100 6.85 -5.97 -16.24
N GLY A 101 7.69 -4.98 -15.90
CA GLY A 101 8.39 -4.13 -16.85
C GLY A 101 9.86 -4.51 -17.02
N SER A 102 10.53 -3.84 -17.96
CA SER A 102 11.95 -4.09 -18.27
C SER A 102 12.95 -3.17 -17.54
N TYR A 103 12.47 -2.11 -16.87
CA TYR A 103 13.31 -1.10 -16.22
C TYR A 103 12.84 -0.81 -14.80
N ALA A 104 13.48 -1.39 -13.79
CA ALA A 104 13.18 -1.12 -12.39
C ALA A 104 14.12 -0.05 -11.83
N ASP A 105 13.60 0.81 -10.95
CA ASP A 105 14.40 1.83 -10.25
C ASP A 105 15.16 1.22 -9.06
N TYR A 106 14.82 -0.02 -8.71
CA TYR A 106 15.36 -0.81 -7.61
C TYR A 106 15.84 -2.18 -8.08
N ALA A 107 16.72 -2.79 -7.28
CA ALA A 107 17.14 -4.17 -7.51
C ALA A 107 15.94 -5.12 -7.50
N VAL A 108 15.74 -5.83 -8.61
CA VAL A 108 14.59 -6.72 -8.85
C VAL A 108 14.42 -7.75 -7.73
N ASP A 109 15.52 -8.36 -7.27
CA ASP A 109 15.50 -9.34 -6.17
C ASP A 109 15.00 -8.74 -4.86
N ARG A 110 15.41 -7.50 -4.52
CA ARG A 110 14.92 -6.79 -3.32
C ARG A 110 13.42 -6.54 -3.42
N CYS A 111 12.96 -6.06 -4.58
CA CYS A 111 11.54 -5.85 -4.82
C CYS A 111 10.71 -7.12 -4.64
N PHE A 112 11.08 -8.22 -5.28
CA PHE A 112 10.32 -9.48 -5.17
C PHE A 112 10.31 -10.03 -3.75
N LYS A 113 11.45 -10.03 -3.05
CA LYS A 113 11.53 -10.47 -1.65
C LYS A 113 10.69 -9.60 -0.73
N SER A 114 10.72 -8.28 -0.92
CA SER A 114 9.93 -7.36 -0.12
C SER A 114 8.43 -7.45 -0.44
N MET A 115 8.05 -7.71 -1.70
CA MET A 115 6.67 -8.01 -2.09
C MET A 115 6.17 -9.30 -1.46
N GLU A 116 6.97 -10.37 -1.45
CA GLU A 116 6.63 -11.62 -0.76
C GLU A 116 6.42 -11.40 0.74
N ARG A 117 7.29 -10.60 1.37
CA ARG A 117 7.14 -10.21 2.78
C ARG A 117 5.84 -9.45 3.04
N ALA A 118 5.54 -8.45 2.21
CA ALA A 118 4.32 -7.66 2.35
C ALA A 118 3.06 -8.50 2.12
N PHE A 119 3.09 -9.39 1.11
CA PHE A 119 2.00 -10.34 0.87
C PHE A 119 1.80 -11.24 2.08
N ASN A 120 2.84 -11.92 2.58
CA ASN A 120 2.73 -12.83 3.71
C ASN A 120 2.37 -12.10 5.02
N PHE A 121 2.78 -10.84 5.19
CA PHE A 121 2.39 -9.98 6.33
C PHE A 121 0.88 -9.70 6.33
N ALA A 122 0.32 -9.40 5.16
CA ALA A 122 -1.12 -9.22 4.98
C ALA A 122 -1.87 -10.57 5.07
N ASP A 123 -1.40 -11.60 4.38
CA ASP A 123 -2.07 -12.90 4.28
C ASP A 123 -2.14 -13.62 5.62
N ASN A 124 -1.15 -13.41 6.50
CA ASN A 124 -1.23 -13.90 7.88
C ASN A 124 -2.51 -13.41 8.61
N GLN A 125 -2.97 -12.18 8.37
CA GLN A 125 -4.19 -11.67 9.00
C GLN A 125 -5.43 -12.46 8.56
N VAL A 126 -5.43 -12.98 7.33
CA VAL A 126 -6.51 -13.82 6.79
C VAL A 126 -6.35 -15.27 7.27
N MET A 127 -5.13 -15.82 7.18
CA MET A 127 -4.83 -17.22 7.50
C MET A 127 -5.03 -17.52 8.98
N GLU A 128 -4.77 -16.55 9.86
CA GLU A 128 -4.95 -16.72 11.31
C GLU A 128 -6.42 -16.99 11.68
N VAL A 129 -7.39 -16.46 10.93
CA VAL A 129 -8.82 -16.76 11.07
C VAL A 129 -9.08 -18.27 10.94
N TYR A 130 -8.35 -18.92 10.04
CA TYR A 130 -8.46 -20.36 9.76
C TYR A 130 -7.52 -21.22 10.62
N GLY A 131 -6.74 -20.62 11.52
CA GLY A 131 -5.81 -21.34 12.40
C GLY A 131 -4.48 -21.69 11.73
N PHE A 132 -4.07 -20.92 10.73
CA PHE A 132 -2.78 -21.06 10.05
C PHE A 132 -1.99 -19.75 10.06
N ARG A 133 -0.69 -19.87 9.83
CA ARG A 133 0.20 -18.72 9.61
C ARG A 133 1.38 -19.15 8.73
N HIS A 134 1.96 -18.24 7.96
CA HIS A 134 3.25 -18.46 7.31
C HIS A 134 4.34 -18.79 8.34
N ARG A 135 5.30 -19.65 7.96
CA ARG A 135 6.45 -20.01 8.82
C ARG A 135 7.39 -18.84 9.04
N GLY A 136 7.43 -17.90 8.10
CA GLY A 136 8.14 -16.62 8.14
C GLY A 136 7.72 -15.78 6.95
N LEU A 137 8.04 -14.48 6.95
CA LEU A 137 7.58 -13.55 5.91
C LEU A 137 8.23 -13.79 4.53
N LEU A 138 9.33 -14.54 4.47
CA LEU A 138 9.98 -14.99 3.21
C LEU A 138 9.73 -16.48 2.94
N SER A 139 8.59 -17.02 3.39
CA SER A 139 8.27 -18.43 3.17
C SER A 139 6.82 -18.62 2.76
N THR A 140 6.62 -19.27 1.62
CA THR A 140 5.32 -19.75 1.14
C THR A 140 4.75 -20.91 1.99
N LYS A 141 5.56 -21.52 2.86
CA LYS A 141 5.11 -22.63 3.72
C LYS A 141 4.32 -22.10 4.91
N VAL A 142 3.19 -22.73 5.19
CA VAL A 142 2.36 -22.43 6.36
C VAL A 142 2.58 -23.44 7.50
N LYS A 143 2.16 -23.05 8.69
CA LYS A 143 2.08 -23.88 9.89
C LYS A 143 0.72 -23.67 10.56
N ARG A 144 0.23 -24.70 11.24
CA ARG A 144 -0.95 -24.58 12.12
C ARG A 144 -0.56 -23.79 13.37
N ILE A 145 -1.47 -22.96 13.84
CA ILE A 145 -1.31 -22.20 15.09
C ILE A 145 -2.30 -22.64 16.18
N ARG A 146 -3.20 -23.57 15.86
CA ARG A 146 -4.12 -24.23 16.82
C ARG A 146 -4.42 -25.66 16.39
N ASN A 147 -4.85 -26.48 17.35
CA ASN A 147 -5.31 -27.85 17.10
C ASN A 147 -6.64 -27.87 16.35
N GLU A 148 -6.90 -28.97 15.64
CA GLU A 148 -8.23 -29.20 15.07
C GLU A 148 -9.25 -29.48 16.17
N THR A 149 -10.49 -29.09 15.89
CA THR A 149 -11.63 -29.32 16.77
C THR A 149 -12.79 -29.86 15.96
N VAL A 150 -13.57 -30.73 16.57
CA VAL A 150 -14.86 -31.21 16.02
C VAL A 150 -15.97 -30.17 16.19
N SER A 151 -15.72 -29.12 16.98
CA SER A 151 -16.64 -28.00 17.24
C SER A 151 -16.09 -26.67 16.68
N PRO A 152 -15.91 -26.52 15.36
CA PRO A 152 -15.28 -25.32 14.79
C PRO A 152 -16.09 -24.04 14.99
N LEU A 153 -17.39 -24.15 15.28
CA LEU A 153 -18.29 -23.01 15.43
C LEU A 153 -18.27 -22.38 16.83
N GLU A 154 -17.71 -23.04 17.84
CA GLU A 154 -17.68 -22.53 19.23
C GLU A 154 -16.83 -21.25 19.37
N PHE A 155 -15.85 -21.05 18.50
CA PHE A 155 -14.91 -19.93 18.60
C PHE A 155 -14.99 -18.95 17.43
N VAL A 156 -16.00 -19.06 16.56
CA VAL A 156 -16.10 -18.25 15.34
C VAL A 156 -16.10 -16.76 15.68
N ASP A 157 -16.90 -16.33 16.65
CA ASP A 157 -17.00 -14.90 16.98
C ASP A 157 -15.68 -14.32 17.52
N LYS A 158 -14.83 -15.15 18.13
CA LYS A 158 -13.50 -14.73 18.62
C LYS A 158 -12.50 -14.47 17.49
N PHE A 159 -12.72 -15.07 16.31
CA PHE A 159 -11.75 -15.09 15.22
C PHE A 159 -12.30 -14.51 13.90
N ASP A 160 -13.61 -14.29 13.77
CA ASP A 160 -14.24 -13.85 12.54
C ASP A 160 -14.15 -12.33 12.37
N ILE A 161 -13.29 -11.90 11.45
CA ILE A 161 -13.15 -10.50 11.03
C ILE A 161 -14.41 -9.93 10.34
N ARG A 162 -15.36 -10.77 9.90
CA ARG A 162 -16.58 -10.37 9.20
C ARG A 162 -17.75 -10.10 10.13
N ARG A 163 -17.68 -10.61 11.36
CA ARG A 163 -18.67 -10.36 12.41
C ARG A 163 -17.99 -9.51 13.48
N PRO A 164 -18.01 -8.18 13.35
CA PRO A 164 -17.57 -7.35 14.45
C PRO A 164 -18.35 -7.77 15.69
N HIS A 165 -17.65 -8.03 16.80
CA HIS A 165 -18.31 -8.15 18.09
C HIS A 165 -19.23 -6.94 18.22
N ALA A 166 -20.54 -7.19 18.34
CA ALA A 166 -21.45 -6.11 18.68
C ALA A 166 -20.87 -5.46 19.94
N GLU A 167 -20.50 -4.18 19.83
CA GLU A 167 -20.15 -3.40 21.00
C GLU A 167 -21.34 -3.51 21.95
N THR A 168 -21.20 -4.30 23.01
CA THR A 168 -22.06 -4.18 24.17
C THR A 168 -21.72 -2.83 24.77
N LYS A 169 -22.39 -1.79 24.28
CA LYS A 169 -22.40 -0.48 24.94
C LYS A 169 -22.89 -0.72 26.38
N PRO A 170 -22.17 -0.22 27.40
CA PRO A 170 -22.75 -0.10 28.74
C PRO A 170 -23.95 0.85 28.75
#